data_AF-A0A7S3JW27-F1
#
_entry.id   AF-A0A7S3JW27-F1
#
_cell.length_a   1.000
_cell.length_b   1.000
_cell.length_c   1.000
_cell.angle_alpha   90.00
_cell.angle_beta   90.00
_cell.angle_gamma   90.00
#
_symmetry.space_group_name_H-M   'P 1'
#
loop_
_entity.id
_entity.type
_entity.pdbx_description
1 polymer ?
#
loop_
_entity_poly.entity_id
_entity_poly.type
_entity_poly.pdbx_seq_one_letter_code
_entity_poly.pdbx_strand_id
1 'polypeptide(L)'
;MKALLLFLFCAFIITETSTPPEFNDARCGSCIAIADELKSQQCAIDSKENLDLTTPTGKRIEYATSELRIHDILSGVCRGMSKYTIVKKDVSDSLSFFQRKSEIKEGKITLGGEHTTAIKRKLRNFCDKIIEEHEDDITPLIIPKDDQTQTNNPSDMRTTLCVDIISICNMYEIEVISEAIGPTPECSSSPPQIDDYEEGKYRQRRQKKRKKKSSSSLDL
;
A
#
# COMPACT_ATOMS: atom_id res chain seq x y z
N MET A 1 16.31 47.89 -1.50
CA MET A 1 16.30 46.61 -0.73
C MET A 1 14.90 46.03 -0.51
N LYS A 2 13.83 46.84 -0.31
CA LYS A 2 12.45 46.34 -0.14
C LYS A 2 11.87 45.63 -1.40
N ALA A 3 12.25 46.09 -2.60
CA ALA A 3 11.80 45.47 -3.86
C ALA A 3 12.46 44.10 -4.15
N LEU A 4 13.66 43.85 -3.63
CA LEU A 4 14.36 42.58 -3.81
C LEU A 4 13.80 41.47 -2.90
N LEU A 5 13.33 41.86 -1.69
CA LEU A 5 12.66 40.97 -0.75
C LEU A 5 11.26 40.55 -1.22
N LEU A 6 10.54 41.41 -1.93
CA LEU A 6 9.23 41.07 -2.51
C LEU A 6 9.34 40.07 -3.67
N PHE A 7 10.40 40.15 -4.48
CA PHE A 7 10.64 39.18 -5.56
C PHE A 7 11.00 37.78 -5.03
N LEU A 8 11.74 37.70 -3.91
CA LEU A 8 12.06 36.42 -3.26
C LEU A 8 10.85 35.79 -2.54
N PHE A 9 9.90 36.60 -2.06
CA PHE A 9 8.68 36.08 -1.42
C PHE A 9 7.67 35.51 -2.45
N CYS A 10 7.60 36.07 -3.66
CA CYS A 10 6.70 35.57 -4.72
C CYS A 10 7.17 34.25 -5.36
N ALA A 11 8.47 33.94 -5.34
CA ALA A 11 9.00 32.70 -5.89
C ALA A 11 8.65 31.46 -5.04
N PHE A 12 8.24 31.64 -3.78
CA PHE A 12 7.95 30.53 -2.85
C PHE A 12 6.47 30.08 -2.89
N ILE A 13 5.56 30.84 -3.50
CA ILE A 13 4.10 30.59 -3.41
C ILE A 13 3.56 29.70 -4.53
N ILE A 14 4.35 29.36 -5.56
CA ILE A 14 3.85 28.57 -6.69
C ILE A 14 4.62 27.25 -6.82
N THR A 15 4.58 26.43 -5.77
CA THR A 15 4.66 24.98 -5.95
C THR A 15 3.25 24.41 -5.83
N GLU A 16 2.39 24.75 -6.78
CA GLU A 16 1.20 23.95 -7.03
C GLU A 16 1.69 22.58 -7.48
N THR A 17 1.67 21.61 -6.57
CA THR A 17 1.89 20.21 -6.91
C THR A 17 0.74 19.78 -7.81
N SER A 18 0.88 19.92 -9.12
CA SER A 18 -0.17 19.55 -10.07
C SER A 18 -0.55 18.08 -9.85
N THR A 19 -1.72 17.84 -9.26
CA THR A 19 -2.32 16.51 -9.19
C THR A 19 -2.80 16.14 -10.58
N PRO A 20 -2.31 15.03 -11.17
CA PRO A 20 -2.90 14.49 -12.38
C PRO A 20 -4.40 14.38 -12.12
N PRO A 21 -5.26 14.85 -13.04
CA PRO A 21 -6.70 14.82 -12.85
C PRO A 21 -7.18 13.40 -12.51
N GLU A 22 -6.58 12.40 -13.17
CA GLU A 22 -6.84 10.98 -12.96
C GLU A 22 -6.59 10.49 -11.53
N PHE A 23 -5.71 11.15 -10.77
CA PHE A 23 -5.50 10.81 -9.35
C PHE A 23 -6.58 11.41 -8.46
N ASN A 24 -7.08 12.61 -8.78
CA ASN A 24 -8.17 13.22 -8.02
C ASN A 24 -9.46 12.39 -8.16
N ASP A 25 -9.71 11.89 -9.37
CA ASP A 25 -10.86 11.02 -9.67
C ASP A 25 -10.70 9.62 -9.06
N ALA A 26 -9.47 9.21 -8.72
CA ALA A 26 -9.15 7.93 -8.12
C ALA A 26 -8.85 8.00 -6.62
N ARG A 27 -9.25 9.06 -5.90
CA ARG A 27 -8.96 9.20 -4.46
C ARG A 27 -9.60 8.08 -3.63
N CYS A 28 -10.88 7.79 -3.86
CA CYS A 28 -11.54 6.68 -3.17
C CYS A 28 -10.87 5.34 -3.53
N GLY A 29 -10.60 5.08 -4.80
CA GLY A 29 -9.87 3.89 -5.24
C GLY A 29 -8.43 3.79 -4.70
N SER A 30 -7.80 4.93 -4.38
CA SER A 30 -6.48 4.97 -3.71
C SER A 30 -6.60 4.53 -2.26
N CYS A 31 -7.62 5.01 -1.54
CA CYS A 31 -7.88 4.60 -0.17
C CYS A 31 -8.20 3.10 -0.08
N ILE A 32 -9.04 2.59 -0.97
CA ILE A 32 -9.38 1.15 -1.02
C ILE A 32 -8.13 0.30 -1.24
N ALA A 33 -7.21 0.72 -2.11
CA ALA A 33 -5.95 0.02 -2.30
C ALA A 33 -5.06 0.02 -1.05
N ILE A 34 -5.06 1.12 -0.29
CA ILE A 34 -4.35 1.20 1.00
C ILE A 34 -5.00 0.24 2.01
N ALA A 35 -6.33 0.20 2.11
CA ALA A 35 -7.07 -0.72 2.98
C ALA A 35 -6.75 -2.19 2.66
N ASP A 36 -6.72 -2.55 1.37
CA ASP A 36 -6.39 -3.92 0.94
C ASP A 36 -4.93 -4.29 1.24
N GLU A 37 -3.99 -3.35 1.05
CA GLU A 37 -2.59 -3.59 1.40
C GLU A 37 -2.40 -3.65 2.91
N LEU A 38 -3.13 -2.85 3.70
CA LEU A 38 -3.14 -2.90 5.16
C LEU A 38 -3.59 -4.29 5.64
N LYS A 39 -4.67 -4.83 5.07
CA LYS A 39 -5.09 -6.21 5.34
C LYS A 39 -4.03 -7.22 4.94
N SER A 40 -3.44 -7.07 3.75
CA SER A 40 -2.39 -7.97 3.27
C SER A 40 -1.16 -8.00 4.18
N GLN A 41 -0.69 -6.85 4.67
CA GLN A 41 0.43 -6.76 5.61
C GLN A 41 0.07 -7.38 6.96
N GLN A 42 -1.13 -7.12 7.49
CA GLN A 42 -1.64 -7.76 8.69
C GLN A 42 -1.59 -9.30 8.55
N CYS A 43 -2.20 -9.86 7.50
CA CYS A 43 -2.18 -11.30 7.24
C CYS A 43 -0.76 -11.86 7.09
N ALA A 44 0.13 -11.13 6.42
CA ALA A 44 1.50 -11.57 6.18
C ALA A 44 2.31 -11.67 7.48
N ILE A 45 2.07 -10.77 8.44
CA ILE A 45 2.72 -10.80 9.75
C ILE A 45 2.09 -11.88 10.65
N ASP A 46 0.76 -11.99 10.67
CA ASP A 46 0.06 -13.03 11.42
C ASP A 46 0.48 -14.44 11.00
N SER A 47 0.71 -14.66 9.69
CA SER A 47 1.20 -15.95 9.18
C SER A 47 2.63 -16.30 9.60
N LYS A 48 3.44 -15.32 10.04
CA LYS A 48 4.85 -15.50 10.37
C LYS A 48 5.11 -15.66 11.86
N GLU A 49 4.25 -15.14 12.73
CA GLU A 49 4.59 -14.89 14.13
C GLU A 49 3.56 -15.46 15.11
N ASN A 50 3.75 -16.71 15.53
CA ASN A 50 3.24 -17.25 16.80
C ASN A 50 4.33 -17.10 17.88
N LEU A 51 4.79 -15.87 18.12
CA LEU A 51 5.89 -15.58 19.05
C LEU A 51 5.37 -14.82 20.26
N ASP A 52 4.93 -15.54 21.29
CA ASP A 52 4.83 -14.97 22.63
C ASP A 52 6.25 -14.61 23.11
N LEU A 53 6.57 -13.33 23.17
CA LEU A 53 7.87 -12.87 23.68
C LEU A 53 7.89 -13.04 25.20
N THR A 54 8.74 -13.95 25.70
CA THR A 54 8.94 -14.11 27.14
C THR A 54 10.12 -13.26 27.57
N THR A 55 9.89 -12.33 28.49
CA THR A 55 10.95 -11.52 29.10
C THR A 55 11.89 -12.39 29.96
N PRO A 56 13.12 -11.92 30.26
CA PRO A 56 14.03 -12.62 31.18
C PRO A 56 13.46 -12.86 32.59
N THR A 57 12.42 -12.11 32.98
CA THR A 57 11.68 -12.24 34.25
C THR A 57 10.46 -13.16 34.14
N GLY A 58 10.19 -13.77 32.98
CA GLY A 58 9.09 -14.70 32.75
C GLY A 58 7.74 -14.07 32.40
N LYS A 59 7.66 -12.72 32.30
CA LYS A 59 6.44 -12.04 31.83
C LYS A 59 6.29 -12.25 30.32
N ARG A 60 5.14 -12.76 29.88
CA ARG A 60 4.76 -12.82 28.46
C ARG A 60 4.31 -11.44 27.98
N ILE A 61 4.87 -11.00 26.87
CA ILE A 61 4.41 -9.84 26.11
C ILE A 61 3.64 -10.39 24.93
N GLU A 62 2.38 -10.01 24.85
CA GLU A 62 1.54 -10.32 23.70
C GLU A 62 2.06 -9.54 22.50
N TYR A 63 2.68 -10.25 21.58
CA TYR A 63 3.31 -9.62 20.42
C TYR A 63 2.26 -9.04 19.46
N ALA A 64 1.06 -9.64 19.42
CA ALA A 64 -0.09 -9.18 18.64
C ALA A 64 -0.47 -7.71 18.90
N THR A 65 -0.27 -7.25 20.15
CA THR A 65 -0.57 -5.88 20.61
C THR A 65 0.68 -5.02 20.76
N SER A 66 1.86 -5.52 20.38
CA SER A 66 3.10 -4.76 20.51
C SER A 66 3.17 -3.62 19.50
N GLU A 67 3.63 -2.45 19.97
CA GLU A 67 3.90 -1.27 19.12
C GLU A 67 4.83 -1.60 17.95
N LEU A 68 5.77 -2.54 18.16
CA LEU A 68 6.69 -2.99 17.12
C LEU A 68 5.95 -3.70 15.97
N ARG A 69 5.00 -4.59 16.28
CA ARG A 69 4.18 -5.27 15.27
C ARG A 69 3.36 -4.26 14.47
N ILE A 70 2.75 -3.29 15.14
CA ILE A 70 1.97 -2.21 14.52
C ILE A 70 2.87 -1.42 13.54
N HIS A 71 4.06 -1.02 13.99
CA HIS A 71 5.03 -0.32 13.16
C HIS A 71 5.46 -1.13 11.93
N ASP A 72 5.69 -2.43 12.09
CA ASP A 72 6.08 -3.30 10.98
C ASP A 72 4.97 -3.45 9.94
N ILE A 73 3.70 -3.56 10.38
CA ILE A 73 2.54 -3.53 9.47
C ILE A 73 2.53 -2.21 8.70
N LEU A 74 2.45 -1.09 9.41
CA LEU A 74 2.26 0.24 8.82
C LEU A 74 3.41 0.64 7.88
N SER A 75 4.65 0.31 8.24
CA SER A 75 5.83 0.58 7.40
C SER A 75 5.84 -0.22 6.09
N GLY A 76 5.19 -1.38 6.06
CA GLY A 76 5.03 -2.22 4.88
C GLY A 76 4.00 -1.69 3.88
N VAL A 77 2.92 -1.07 4.37
CA VAL A 77 1.74 -0.69 3.56
C VAL A 77 2.12 0.26 2.42
N CYS A 78 2.72 1.40 2.74
CA CYS A 78 3.01 2.40 1.72
C CYS A 78 4.12 1.96 0.75
N ARG A 79 5.01 1.06 1.16
CA ARG A 79 5.97 0.39 0.25
C ARG A 79 5.25 -0.52 -0.75
N GLY A 80 4.19 -1.19 -0.31
CA GLY A 80 3.32 -2.04 -1.12
C GLY A 80 2.63 -1.32 -2.28
N MET A 81 2.38 -0.02 -2.17
CA MET A 81 1.74 0.79 -3.23
C MET A 81 2.45 0.73 -4.59
N SER A 82 3.74 0.40 -4.63
CA SER A 82 4.50 0.18 -5.88
C SER A 82 4.00 -1.02 -6.71
N LYS A 83 3.32 -1.97 -6.08
CA LYS A 83 2.70 -3.16 -6.69
C LYS A 83 1.37 -2.83 -7.38
N TYR A 84 0.77 -1.67 -7.07
CA TYR A 84 -0.50 -1.25 -7.64
C TYR A 84 -0.32 -0.46 -8.94
N THR A 85 -1.39 -0.44 -9.72
CA THR A 85 -1.54 0.44 -10.88
C THR A 85 -2.98 0.88 -11.00
N ILE A 86 -3.17 2.06 -11.58
CA ILE A 86 -4.49 2.60 -11.86
C ILE A 86 -5.11 1.87 -13.06
N VAL A 87 -6.39 1.57 -12.92
CA VAL A 87 -7.25 0.86 -13.85
C VAL A 87 -8.51 1.70 -14.06
N LYS A 88 -9.02 1.71 -15.29
CA LYS A 88 -10.34 2.27 -15.62
C LYS A 88 -11.30 1.12 -15.93
N LYS A 89 -12.52 1.19 -15.40
CA LYS A 89 -13.56 0.16 -15.63
C LYS A 89 -13.96 0.11 -17.11
N ASP A 90 -14.20 1.27 -17.72
CA ASP A 90 -14.49 1.46 -19.16
C ASP A 90 -14.14 2.89 -19.63
N VAL A 91 -14.13 3.13 -20.94
CA VAL A 91 -13.89 4.48 -21.54
C VAL A 91 -15.02 5.47 -21.24
N SER A 92 -16.25 4.96 -21.02
CA SER A 92 -17.44 5.76 -20.73
C SER A 92 -17.67 5.99 -19.23
N ASP A 93 -16.94 5.27 -18.38
CA ASP A 93 -17.12 5.31 -16.93
C ASP A 93 -15.94 6.08 -16.31
N SER A 94 -16.22 7.13 -15.55
CA SER A 94 -15.18 8.01 -14.97
C SER A 94 -14.46 7.36 -13.79
N LEU A 95 -14.94 6.20 -13.33
CA LEU A 95 -14.44 5.54 -12.13
C LEU A 95 -13.07 4.91 -12.38
N SER A 96 -12.05 5.54 -11.79
CA SER A 96 -10.67 5.07 -11.80
C SER A 96 -10.31 4.50 -10.42
N PHE A 97 -9.71 3.32 -10.39
CA PHE A 97 -9.32 2.65 -9.13
C PHE A 97 -7.95 2.00 -9.25
N PHE A 98 -7.38 1.60 -8.13
CA PHE A 98 -6.08 0.94 -8.08
C PHE A 98 -6.23 -0.55 -7.84
N GLN A 99 -5.51 -1.35 -8.62
CA GLN A 99 -5.45 -2.80 -8.44
C GLN A 99 -4.00 -3.29 -8.44
N ARG A 100 -3.70 -4.34 -7.68
CA ARG A 100 -2.38 -4.98 -7.69
C ARG A 100 -2.14 -5.57 -9.07
N LYS A 101 -0.95 -5.32 -9.65
CA LYS A 101 -0.63 -5.77 -11.02
C LYS A 101 -0.79 -7.27 -11.24
N SER A 102 -0.57 -8.09 -10.21
CA SER A 102 -0.71 -9.55 -10.27
C SER A 102 -2.16 -10.03 -10.35
N GLU A 103 -3.13 -9.17 -10.01
CA GLU A 103 -4.56 -9.51 -9.93
C GLU A 103 -5.37 -8.94 -11.12
N ILE A 104 -4.72 -8.16 -11.99
CA ILE A 104 -5.36 -7.56 -13.15
C ILE A 104 -5.64 -8.66 -14.19
N LYS A 105 -6.93 -8.95 -14.39
CA LYS A 105 -7.42 -9.85 -15.44
C LYS A 105 -7.36 -9.18 -16.82
N GLU A 106 -7.33 -10.01 -17.86
CA GLU A 106 -7.39 -9.56 -19.26
C GLU A 106 -8.64 -8.70 -19.51
N GLY A 107 -8.50 -7.62 -20.30
CA GLY A 107 -9.59 -6.70 -20.66
C GLY A 107 -9.62 -5.37 -19.89
N LYS A 108 -8.81 -5.20 -18.85
CA LYS A 108 -8.72 -3.93 -18.09
C LYS A 108 -7.73 -2.95 -18.73
N ILE A 109 -8.15 -1.69 -18.89
CA ILE A 109 -7.27 -0.63 -19.41
C ILE A 109 -6.39 -0.12 -18.28
N THR A 110 -5.08 -0.32 -18.41
CA THR A 110 -4.07 0.28 -17.53
C THR A 110 -3.45 1.49 -18.20
N LEU A 111 -3.17 2.53 -17.43
CA LEU A 111 -2.31 3.60 -17.92
C LEU A 111 -0.88 3.06 -18.06
N GLY A 112 -0.18 3.47 -19.13
CA GLY A 112 1.20 3.07 -19.43
C GLY A 112 2.18 4.23 -19.34
N GLY A 113 3.49 3.94 -19.36
CA GLY A 113 4.55 4.94 -19.49
C GLY A 113 4.82 5.80 -18.25
N GLU A 114 5.39 6.99 -18.48
CA GLU A 114 5.85 7.94 -17.45
C GLU A 114 4.73 8.40 -16.50
N HIS A 115 3.51 8.56 -17.04
CA HIS A 115 2.30 8.87 -16.29
C HIS A 115 2.07 7.89 -15.12
N THR A 116 2.39 6.60 -15.30
CA THR A 116 2.25 5.60 -14.23
C THR A 116 3.21 5.81 -13.08
N THR A 117 4.39 6.38 -13.33
CA THR A 117 5.40 6.59 -12.29
C THR A 117 4.99 7.77 -11.41
N ALA A 118 4.51 8.85 -12.03
CA ALA A 118 3.96 9.99 -11.31
C ALA A 118 2.73 9.61 -10.47
N ILE A 119 1.82 8.82 -11.03
CA ILE A 119 0.62 8.33 -10.33
C ILE A 119 1.00 7.39 -9.17
N LYS A 120 1.91 6.43 -9.36
CA LYS A 120 2.39 5.56 -8.27
C LYS A 120 3.07 6.34 -7.15
N ARG A 121 3.85 7.36 -7.49
CA ARG A 121 4.45 8.25 -6.48
C ARG A 121 3.36 8.99 -5.69
N LYS A 122 2.30 9.46 -6.34
CA LYS A 122 1.18 10.11 -5.66
C LYS A 122 0.39 9.16 -4.77
N LEU A 123 0.13 7.93 -5.23
CA LEU A 123 -0.48 6.91 -4.40
C LEU A 123 0.36 6.64 -3.15
N ARG A 124 1.68 6.49 -3.29
CA ARG A 124 2.57 6.30 -2.14
C ARG A 124 2.53 7.49 -1.19
N ASN A 125 2.69 8.71 -1.70
CA ASN A 125 2.66 9.91 -0.86
C ASN A 125 1.30 10.09 -0.16
N PHE A 126 0.21 9.71 -0.82
CA PHE A 126 -1.14 9.74 -0.25
C PHE A 126 -1.29 8.70 0.86
N CYS A 127 -0.72 7.50 0.67
CA CYS A 127 -0.61 6.51 1.74
C CYS A 127 0.21 7.04 2.91
N ASP A 128 1.42 7.56 2.65
CA ASP A 128 2.31 8.07 3.70
C ASP A 128 1.57 9.12 4.55
N LYS A 129 0.82 10.02 3.90
CA LYS A 129 -0.02 11.02 4.56
C LYS A 129 -1.14 10.41 5.40
N ILE A 130 -1.88 9.45 4.87
CA ILE A 130 -2.96 8.78 5.61
C ILE A 130 -2.43 8.09 6.86
N ILE A 131 -1.33 7.35 6.73
CA ILE A 131 -0.74 6.63 7.86
C ILE A 131 -0.23 7.62 8.91
N GLU A 132 0.43 8.70 8.50
CA GLU A 132 0.93 9.73 9.42
C GLU A 132 -0.20 10.47 10.15
N GLU A 133 -1.30 10.82 9.46
CA GLU A 133 -2.39 11.60 10.05
C GLU A 133 -3.36 10.75 10.90
N HIS A 134 -3.45 9.43 10.64
CA HIS A 134 -4.47 8.55 11.23
C HIS A 134 -3.89 7.30 11.90
N GLU A 135 -2.61 7.28 12.28
CA GLU A 135 -1.96 6.12 12.90
C GLU A 135 -2.74 5.57 14.11
N ASP A 136 -3.19 6.46 14.98
CA ASP A 136 -3.92 6.11 16.21
C ASP A 136 -5.29 5.48 15.90
N ASP A 137 -5.98 5.94 14.85
CA ASP A 137 -7.30 5.41 14.44
C ASP A 137 -7.17 4.12 13.62
N ILE A 138 -6.06 3.95 12.90
CA ILE A 138 -5.78 2.76 12.09
C ILE A 138 -5.30 1.60 12.96
N THR A 139 -4.56 1.89 14.03
CA THR A 139 -3.97 0.86 14.92
C THR A 139 -5.00 -0.17 15.43
N PRO A 140 -6.19 0.23 15.93
CA PRO A 140 -7.24 -0.70 16.34
C PRO A 140 -7.76 -1.64 15.22
N LEU A 141 -7.59 -1.28 13.95
CA LEU A 141 -8.02 -2.10 12.81
C LEU A 141 -7.06 -3.27 12.54
N ILE A 142 -5.78 -3.11 12.90
CA ILE A 142 -4.72 -4.07 12.60
C ILE A 142 -4.27 -4.92 13.79
N ILE A 143 -4.71 -4.57 14.99
CA ILE A 143 -4.61 -5.41 16.18
C ILE A 143 -5.64 -6.55 16.08
N PRO A 144 -5.23 -7.83 16.22
CA PRO A 144 -6.16 -8.95 16.31
C PRO A 144 -7.13 -8.75 17.47
N LYS A 145 -8.42 -8.96 17.24
CA LYS A 145 -9.42 -8.95 18.31
C LYS A 145 -9.52 -10.34 18.92
N ASP A 146 -9.47 -10.43 20.25
CA ASP A 146 -9.64 -11.67 20.99
C ASP A 146 -11.04 -12.24 20.71
N ASP A 147 -11.04 -13.49 20.24
CA ASP A 147 -12.13 -14.45 20.06
C ASP A 147 -13.60 -13.96 20.17
N GLN A 148 -14.37 -14.17 19.09
CA GLN A 148 -15.84 -14.03 18.91
C GLN A 148 -16.42 -12.80 18.17
N THR A 149 -15.63 -11.79 17.81
CA THR A 149 -16.09 -10.73 16.88
C THR A 149 -15.18 -10.61 15.65
N GLN A 150 -14.83 -11.75 15.08
CA GLN A 150 -14.30 -11.83 13.72
C GLN A 150 -15.37 -11.32 12.75
N THR A 151 -15.47 -10.01 12.56
CA THR A 151 -15.83 -9.47 11.25
C THR A 151 -14.61 -9.67 10.35
N ASN A 152 -14.34 -10.93 10.01
CA ASN A 152 -13.48 -11.30 8.90
C ASN A 152 -14.10 -10.87 7.56
N ASN A 153 -15.04 -9.93 7.55
CA ASN A 153 -15.53 -9.37 6.32
C ASN A 153 -14.52 -8.31 5.91
N PRO A 154 -13.78 -8.53 4.83
CA PRO A 154 -12.74 -7.60 4.47
C PRO A 154 -13.31 -6.33 3.80
N SER A 155 -14.63 -6.31 3.54
CA SER A 155 -15.42 -5.09 3.32
C SER A 155 -15.44 -4.15 4.53
N ASP A 156 -15.17 -4.65 5.74
CA ASP A 156 -15.08 -3.87 6.98
C ASP A 156 -13.86 -2.94 6.92
N MET A 157 -12.67 -3.46 6.59
CA MET A 157 -11.44 -2.65 6.48
C MET A 157 -11.57 -1.50 5.46
N ARG A 158 -12.14 -1.79 4.28
CA ARG A 158 -12.36 -0.78 3.23
C ARG A 158 -13.33 0.30 3.71
N THR A 159 -14.43 -0.11 4.33
CA THR A 159 -15.48 0.81 4.79
C THR A 159 -14.98 1.66 5.96
N THR A 160 -14.48 1.03 7.02
CA THR A 160 -14.02 1.73 8.22
C THR A 160 -12.88 2.69 7.89
N LEU A 161 -11.89 2.28 7.10
CA LEU A 161 -10.78 3.18 6.76
C LEU A 161 -11.25 4.34 5.87
N CYS A 162 -11.97 4.04 4.79
CA CYS A 162 -12.18 5.04 3.74
C CYS A 162 -13.44 5.90 3.91
N VAL A 163 -14.43 5.41 4.66
CA VAL A 163 -15.67 6.14 4.96
C VAL A 163 -15.60 6.72 6.37
N ASP A 164 -15.32 5.88 7.38
CA ASP A 164 -15.46 6.30 8.78
C ASP A 164 -14.26 7.11 9.28
N ILE A 165 -13.02 6.68 8.99
CA ILE A 165 -11.80 7.35 9.48
C ILE A 165 -11.40 8.51 8.57
N ILE A 166 -11.22 8.24 7.26
CA ILE A 166 -10.65 9.22 6.32
C ILE A 166 -11.75 10.06 5.64
N SER A 167 -12.98 9.54 5.58
CA SER A 167 -14.14 10.20 4.95
C SER A 167 -13.88 10.70 3.52
N ILE A 168 -13.18 9.89 2.71
CA ILE A 168 -12.88 10.18 1.30
C ILE A 168 -13.82 9.44 0.35
N CYS A 169 -14.36 8.30 0.78
CA CYS A 169 -15.32 7.51 0.01
C CYS A 169 -16.74 7.67 0.56
N ASN A 170 -17.72 7.43 -0.31
CA ASN A 170 -19.07 7.07 0.11
C ASN A 170 -19.34 5.56 -0.08
N MET A 171 -20.43 5.06 0.51
CA MET A 171 -20.79 3.64 0.44
C MET A 171 -21.00 3.11 -0.98
N TYR A 172 -21.54 3.95 -1.89
CA TYR A 172 -21.75 3.57 -3.29
C TYR A 172 -20.42 3.36 -4.02
N GLU A 173 -19.44 4.23 -3.80
CA GLU A 173 -18.10 4.07 -4.37
C GLU A 173 -17.40 2.81 -3.85
N ILE A 174 -17.55 2.50 -2.55
CA ILE A 174 -17.02 1.25 -1.96
C ILE A 174 -17.63 0.04 -2.67
N GLU A 175 -18.95 0.01 -2.87
CA GLU A 175 -19.66 -1.10 -3.50
C GLU A 175 -19.20 -1.30 -4.95
N VAL A 176 -19.24 -0.24 -5.76
CA VAL A 176 -18.90 -0.31 -7.19
C VAL A 176 -17.44 -0.71 -7.43
N ILE A 177 -16.51 -0.15 -6.64
CA ILE A 177 -15.09 -0.48 -6.76
C ILE A 177 -14.82 -1.90 -6.24
N SER A 178 -15.49 -2.31 -5.16
CA SER A 178 -15.32 -3.67 -4.62
C SER A 178 -15.82 -4.75 -5.58
N GLU A 179 -16.91 -4.50 -6.30
CA GLU A 179 -17.38 -5.38 -7.38
C GLU A 179 -16.32 -5.49 -8.51
N ALA A 180 -15.65 -4.38 -8.85
CA ALA A 180 -14.68 -4.35 -9.94
C ALA A 180 -13.32 -5.00 -9.59
N ILE A 181 -12.87 -4.88 -8.34
CA ILE A 181 -11.60 -5.45 -7.86
C ILE A 181 -11.79 -6.92 -7.43
N GLY A 182 -12.98 -7.27 -6.97
CA GLY A 182 -13.26 -8.56 -6.35
C GLY A 182 -13.16 -8.50 -4.82
N PRO A 183 -13.37 -9.64 -4.16
CA PRO A 183 -13.27 -9.71 -2.71
C PRO A 183 -11.86 -9.31 -2.28
N THR A 184 -11.81 -8.65 -1.14
CA THR A 184 -10.56 -8.21 -0.52
C THR A 184 -9.70 -9.43 -0.15
N PRO A 185 -8.37 -9.30 -0.02
CA PRO A 185 -7.49 -10.41 0.33
C PRO A 185 -7.89 -11.05 1.67
N GLU A 186 -8.40 -12.28 1.63
CA GLU A 186 -8.61 -13.08 2.83
C GLU A 186 -7.26 -13.55 3.38
N CYS A 187 -7.09 -13.51 4.70
CA CYS A 187 -5.92 -14.09 5.35
C CYS A 187 -5.99 -15.62 5.22
N SER A 188 -5.45 -16.18 4.13
CA SER A 188 -5.22 -17.62 4.06
C SER A 188 -4.14 -17.98 5.08
N SER A 189 -4.33 -19.06 5.84
CA SER A 189 -3.37 -19.61 6.80
C SER A 189 -2.06 -20.14 6.17
N SER A 190 -1.87 -19.98 4.86
CA SER A 190 -0.64 -20.29 4.15
C SER A 190 0.20 -19.03 3.91
N PRO A 191 1.52 -19.06 4.18
CA PRO A 191 2.41 -17.92 3.97
C PRO A 191 2.29 -17.35 2.54
N PRO A 192 2.41 -16.03 2.35
CA PRO A 192 2.44 -15.44 1.02
C PRO A 192 3.54 -16.13 0.21
N GLN A 193 3.18 -16.72 -0.93
CA GLN A 193 4.18 -17.22 -1.86
C GLN A 193 5.04 -16.04 -2.27
N ILE A 194 6.35 -16.14 -2.01
CA ILE A 194 7.32 -15.13 -2.43
C ILE A 194 7.09 -14.90 -3.92
N ASP A 195 6.64 -13.69 -4.27
CA ASP A 195 6.34 -13.31 -5.65
C ASP A 195 7.53 -13.76 -6.53
N ASP A 196 7.30 -14.61 -7.54
CA ASP A 196 8.33 -15.12 -8.48
C ASP A 196 9.20 -13.98 -9.07
N TYR A 197 8.66 -12.76 -9.05
CA TYR A 197 9.32 -11.52 -9.41
C TYR A 197 10.50 -11.11 -8.50
N GLU A 198 10.36 -11.24 -7.17
CA GLU A 198 11.45 -10.98 -6.20
C GLU A 198 12.55 -12.03 -6.32
N GLU A 199 12.17 -13.31 -6.48
CA GLU A 199 13.13 -14.41 -6.67
C GLU A 199 13.88 -14.27 -8.00
N GLY A 200 13.19 -13.86 -9.06
CA GLY A 200 13.78 -13.53 -10.36
C GLY A 200 14.82 -12.41 -10.27
N LYS A 201 14.53 -11.33 -9.53
CA LYS A 201 15.49 -10.23 -9.29
C LYS A 201 16.70 -10.68 -8.48
N TYR A 202 16.50 -11.49 -7.44
CA TYR A 202 17.61 -12.03 -6.65
C TYR A 202 18.54 -12.92 -7.49
N ARG A 203 17.96 -13.84 -8.30
CA ARG A 203 18.70 -14.70 -9.23
C ARG A 203 19.48 -13.88 -10.27
N GLN A 204 18.88 -12.86 -10.86
CA GLN A 204 19.56 -11.97 -11.82
C GLN A 204 20.72 -11.18 -11.18
N ARG A 205 20.55 -10.67 -9.95
CA ARG A 205 21.63 -9.97 -9.21
C ARG A 205 22.81 -10.91 -8.92
N ARG A 206 22.55 -12.17 -8.54
CA ARG A 206 23.60 -13.19 -8.34
C ARG A 206 24.36 -13.52 -9.62
N GLN A 207 23.66 -13.67 -10.75
CA GLN A 207 24.29 -13.96 -12.04
C GLN A 207 25.18 -12.80 -12.51
N LYS A 208 24.74 -11.54 -12.36
CA LYS A 208 25.54 -10.35 -12.67
C LYS A 208 26.82 -10.27 -11.81
N LYS A 209 26.73 -10.59 -10.51
CA LYS A 209 27.90 -10.64 -9.62
C LYS A 209 28.90 -11.73 -10.03
N ARG A 210 28.43 -12.90 -10.47
CA ARG A 210 29.30 -13.99 -10.95
C ARG A 210 30.03 -13.62 -12.24
N LYS A 211 29.35 -13.02 -13.22
CA LYS A 211 29.97 -12.57 -14.49
C LYS A 211 31.03 -11.48 -14.28
N LYS A 212 30.81 -10.58 -13.32
CA LYS A 212 31.78 -9.51 -12.99
C LYS A 212 33.03 -10.06 -12.28
N LYS A 213 32.91 -11.17 -11.55
CA LYS A 213 34.04 -11.83 -10.88
C LYS A 213 34.88 -12.66 -11.87
N SER A 214 34.26 -13.26 -12.88
CA SER A 214 34.98 -14.02 -13.93
C SER A 214 35.72 -13.12 -14.92
N SER A 215 35.26 -11.89 -15.17
CA SER A 215 35.98 -10.96 -16.05
C SER A 215 37.16 -10.26 -15.37
N SER A 216 37.30 -10.38 -14.05
CA SER A 216 38.39 -9.76 -13.27
C SER A 216 39.56 -10.73 -13.01
N SER A 217 39.45 -12.00 -13.41
CA SER A 217 40.50 -13.02 -13.27
C SER A 217 41.18 -13.37 -14.59
N LEU A 218 40.99 -12.57 -15.64
CA LEU A 218 41.60 -12.74 -16.96
C LEU A 218 42.61 -11.63 -17.32
N ASP A 219 42.84 -10.69 -16.41
CA ASP A 219 43.83 -9.60 -16.53
C ASP A 219 44.91 -9.70 -15.43
N LEU A 220 45.55 -10.87 -15.31
CA LEU A 220 46.77 -11.08 -14.52
C LEU A 220 47.63 -12.19 -15.15
#